data_AF-A0A950IGX5-F1
#
_entry.id   AF-A0A950IGX5-F1
#
_cell.length_a   1.000
_cell.length_b   1.000
_cell.length_c   1.000
_cell.angle_alpha   90.00
_cell.angle_beta   90.00
_cell.angle_gamma   90.00
#
_symmetry.space_group_name_H-M   'P 1'
#
loop_
_entity.id
_entity.type
_entity.pdbx_description
1 polymer ?
#
loop_
_entity_poly.entity_id
_entity_poly.type
_entity_poly.pdbx_seq_one_letter_code
_entity_poly.pdbx_strand_id
1 'polypeptide(L)'
;MRARDGSRLHTALGGAFLSLAFAFDATAVLFAVAAAILLWGMPARRWALCAVAALPVVGLQLAHNVAISGNIIPPALNASVWSDPTLPLNAASTHMFRPHSAGDYLGFAVNLLVGGKGLFSFTPLMLIVAYGLWLMWRADAAKARVARAAAASAVAFFVMILLLQNDYDAKNFGERRYVDLFFLLCVALGPALVALHGMAVRASARLVIVVSIVVAALGTVAPFAGTSGQSGFAFGIAEYVALVHRAPIQGALDIVLLIAVVALVLRLVPVTSTSAVLP
;
A
#
# COMPACT_ATOMS: atom_id res chain seq x y z
N MET A 1 24.25 13.29 -6.51
CA MET A 1 24.59 12.95 -5.11
C MET A 1 25.20 11.56 -5.07
N ARG A 2 26.47 11.42 -4.67
CA ARG A 2 27.07 10.09 -4.41
C ARG A 2 26.46 9.57 -3.10
N ALA A 3 25.85 8.39 -3.13
CA ALA A 3 25.37 7.72 -1.93
C ALA A 3 26.58 7.41 -1.03
N ARG A 4 26.83 8.25 -0.02
CA ARG A 4 27.78 7.91 1.04
C ARG A 4 27.24 6.67 1.75
N ASP A 5 28.11 5.72 2.06
CA ASP A 5 27.79 4.65 3.00
C ASP A 5 27.14 5.25 4.24
N GLY A 6 25.90 4.82 4.53
CA GLY A 6 25.15 5.35 5.65
C GLY A 6 25.94 5.19 6.95
N SER A 7 25.94 6.25 7.78
CA SER A 7 26.54 6.21 9.11
C SER A 7 25.87 5.11 9.95
N ARG A 8 26.53 4.67 11.04
CA ARG A 8 25.92 3.72 12.00
C ARG A 8 24.55 4.22 12.50
N LEU A 9 24.38 5.53 12.62
CA LEU A 9 23.11 6.16 12.96
C LEU A 9 22.01 5.84 11.94
N HIS A 10 22.29 5.85 10.63
CA HIS A 10 21.28 5.52 9.61
C HIS A 10 20.82 4.06 9.72
N THR A 11 21.72 3.13 10.06
CA THR A 11 21.35 1.73 10.29
C THR A 11 20.49 1.57 11.56
N ALA A 12 20.84 2.28 12.64
CA ALA A 12 20.05 2.28 13.87
C ALA A 12 18.66 2.90 13.64
N LEU A 13 18.58 4.04 12.95
CA LEU A 13 17.31 4.67 12.56
C LEU A 13 16.50 3.77 11.64
N GLY A 14 17.15 3.06 10.71
CA GLY A 14 16.50 2.05 9.87
C GLY A 14 15.82 0.97 10.71
N GLY A 15 16.50 0.44 11.72
CA GLY A 15 15.93 -0.54 12.66
C GLY A 15 14.80 0.02 13.52
N ALA A 16 14.92 1.26 13.98
CA ALA A 16 13.86 1.93 14.74
C ALA A 16 12.60 2.19 13.89
N PHE A 17 12.76 2.66 12.65
CA PHE A 17 11.62 2.85 11.75
C PHE A 17 11.00 1.52 11.33
N LEU A 18 11.83 0.48 11.15
CA LEU A 18 11.36 -0.87 10.89
C LEU A 18 10.42 -1.37 11.99
N SER A 19 10.80 -1.12 13.25
CA SER A 19 10.06 -1.60 14.40
C SER A 19 8.83 -0.76 14.72
N LEU A 20 8.88 0.56 14.48
CA LEU A 20 7.69 1.39 14.46
C LEU A 20 6.69 0.91 13.42
N ALA A 21 7.15 0.54 12.22
CA ALA A 21 6.30 -0.03 11.21
C ALA A 21 5.75 -1.42 11.61
N PHE A 22 6.56 -2.23 12.30
CA PHE A 22 6.13 -3.51 12.88
C PHE A 22 5.01 -3.37 13.91
N ALA A 23 4.91 -2.24 14.63
CA ALA A 23 3.81 -1.97 15.55
C ALA A 23 2.45 -1.78 14.83
N PHE A 24 2.47 -1.47 13.53
CA PHE A 24 1.28 -1.37 12.68
C PHE A 24 0.97 -2.71 11.99
N ASP A 25 0.39 -3.66 12.74
CA ASP A 25 -0.36 -4.81 12.19
C ASP A 25 0.45 -5.77 11.26
N ALA A 26 -0.23 -6.50 10.36
CA ALA A 26 0.29 -7.49 9.41
C ALA A 26 1.40 -6.98 8.45
N THR A 27 1.76 -5.70 8.52
CA THR A 27 2.82 -5.09 7.71
C THR A 27 4.22 -5.45 8.18
N ALA A 28 4.37 -6.02 9.37
CA ALA A 28 5.63 -6.56 9.89
C ALA A 28 6.44 -7.37 8.86
N VAL A 29 5.76 -8.21 8.08
CA VAL A 29 6.39 -9.04 7.04
C VAL A 29 6.89 -8.22 5.86
N LEU A 30 6.16 -7.18 5.42
CA LEU A 30 6.62 -6.23 4.38
C LEU A 30 7.99 -5.68 4.77
N PHE A 31 8.07 -5.14 5.97
CA PHE A 31 9.25 -4.43 6.44
C PHE A 31 10.41 -5.41 6.69
N ALA A 32 10.16 -6.58 7.26
CA ALA A 32 11.20 -7.61 7.44
C ALA A 32 11.85 -8.04 6.11
N VAL A 33 11.05 -8.27 5.07
CA VAL A 33 11.55 -8.62 3.72
C VAL A 33 12.37 -7.48 3.14
N ALA A 34 11.87 -6.24 3.23
CA ALA A 34 12.60 -5.06 2.77
C ALA A 34 13.96 -4.92 3.47
N ALA A 35 13.98 -5.05 4.80
CA ALA A 35 15.19 -4.96 5.61
C ALA A 35 16.21 -6.04 5.22
N ALA A 36 15.76 -7.29 5.05
CA ALA A 36 16.64 -8.39 4.68
C ALA A 36 17.34 -8.14 3.33
N ILE A 37 16.61 -7.63 2.33
CA ILE A 37 17.16 -7.32 1.01
C ILE A 37 18.09 -6.11 1.06
N LEU A 38 17.73 -5.05 1.81
CA LEU A 38 18.55 -3.85 1.94
C LEU A 38 19.87 -4.12 2.67
N LEU A 39 19.83 -4.97 3.70
CA LEU A 39 21.00 -5.39 4.48
C LEU A 39 21.75 -6.57 3.85
N TRP A 40 21.29 -7.09 2.71
CA TRP A 40 21.95 -8.20 2.04
C TRP A 40 23.39 -7.85 1.65
N GLY A 41 24.33 -8.73 2.05
CA GLY A 41 25.76 -8.53 1.84
C GLY A 41 26.41 -7.48 2.76
N MET A 42 25.68 -6.95 3.75
CA MET A 42 26.26 -6.06 4.78
C MET A 42 26.94 -6.86 5.90
N PRO A 43 27.93 -6.28 6.60
CA PRO A 43 28.55 -6.93 7.75
C PRO A 43 27.54 -7.29 8.84
N ALA A 44 27.73 -8.42 9.53
CA ALA A 44 26.85 -8.90 10.61
C ALA A 44 26.58 -7.84 11.70
N ARG A 45 27.56 -6.95 11.95
CA ARG A 45 27.38 -5.83 12.89
C ARG A 45 26.24 -4.87 12.49
N ARG A 46 26.01 -4.64 11.19
CA ARG A 46 24.90 -3.79 10.72
C ARG A 46 23.55 -4.48 10.92
N TRP A 47 23.50 -5.80 10.70
CA TRP A 47 22.34 -6.63 11.04
C TRP A 47 22.02 -6.56 12.53
N ALA A 48 23.03 -6.78 13.38
CA ALA A 48 22.88 -6.71 14.83
C ALA A 48 22.41 -5.33 15.29
N LEU A 49 22.97 -4.24 14.74
CA LEU A 49 22.56 -2.88 15.09
C LEU A 49 21.09 -2.60 14.70
N CYS A 50 20.68 -3.04 13.51
CA CYS A 50 19.30 -2.92 13.06
C CYS A 50 18.35 -3.71 13.97
N ALA A 51 18.69 -4.97 14.27
CA ALA A 51 17.89 -5.84 15.12
C ALA A 51 17.78 -5.30 16.56
N VAL A 52 18.88 -4.85 17.15
CA VAL A 52 18.90 -4.27 18.51
C VAL A 52 18.07 -2.99 18.57
N ALA A 53 18.13 -2.13 17.55
CA ALA A 53 17.29 -0.94 17.48
C ALA A 53 15.80 -1.28 17.30
N ALA A 54 15.49 -2.41 16.64
CA ALA A 54 14.13 -2.86 16.43
C ALA A 54 13.50 -3.55 17.66
N LEU A 55 14.33 -4.24 18.46
CA LEU A 55 13.90 -5.15 19.52
C LEU A 55 12.98 -4.52 20.58
N PRO A 56 13.15 -3.26 21.04
CA PRO A 56 12.26 -2.69 22.05
C PRO A 56 10.81 -2.59 21.58
N VAL A 57 10.58 -2.09 20.37
CA VAL A 57 9.21 -1.90 19.85
C VAL A 57 8.59 -3.23 19.46
N VAL A 58 9.36 -4.14 18.83
CA VAL A 58 8.90 -5.51 18.55
C VAL A 58 8.53 -6.23 19.85
N GLY A 59 9.38 -6.13 20.88
CA GLY A 59 9.13 -6.72 22.19
C GLY A 59 7.86 -6.18 22.85
N LEU A 60 7.66 -4.85 22.82
CA LEU A 60 6.43 -4.22 23.32
C LEU A 60 5.19 -4.68 22.54
N GLN A 61 5.28 -4.79 21.21
CA GLN A 61 4.17 -5.26 20.38
C GLN A 61 3.82 -6.72 20.68
N LEU A 62 4.82 -7.60 20.80
CA LEU A 62 4.60 -9.01 21.14
C LEU A 62 4.01 -9.14 22.54
N ALA A 63 4.51 -8.37 23.51
CA ALA A 63 3.95 -8.33 24.87
C ALA A 63 2.51 -7.82 24.86
N HIS A 64 2.19 -6.80 24.05
CA HIS A 64 0.85 -6.28 23.88
C HIS A 64 -0.10 -7.33 23.26
N ASN A 65 0.33 -8.02 22.20
CA ASN A 65 -0.43 -9.11 21.61
C ASN A 65 -0.71 -10.20 22.64
N VAL A 66 0.30 -10.66 23.39
CA VAL A 66 0.11 -11.67 24.44
C VAL A 66 -0.82 -11.18 25.55
N ALA A 67 -0.72 -9.92 25.97
CA ALA A 67 -1.58 -9.36 26.99
C ALA A 67 -3.06 -9.28 26.55
N ILE A 68 -3.30 -9.05 25.25
CA ILE A 68 -4.65 -8.93 24.69
C ILE A 68 -5.26 -10.28 24.32
N SER A 69 -4.53 -11.09 23.55
CA SER A 69 -5.05 -12.32 22.94
C SER A 69 -4.53 -13.61 23.56
N GLY A 70 -3.61 -13.52 24.51
CA GLY A 70 -2.88 -14.70 25.02
C GLY A 70 -1.90 -15.29 24.00
N ASN A 71 -1.68 -14.66 22.85
CA ASN A 71 -0.84 -15.16 21.77
C ASN A 71 0.08 -14.08 21.20
N ILE A 72 1.27 -14.46 20.73
CA ILE A 72 2.21 -13.58 20.03
C ILE A 72 1.70 -13.14 18.64
N ILE A 73 0.81 -13.94 18.04
CA ILE A 73 0.21 -13.64 16.74
C ILE A 73 -0.68 -12.39 16.86
N PRO A 74 -0.53 -11.39 15.98
CA PRO A 74 -1.39 -10.22 15.96
C PRO A 74 -2.88 -10.59 15.93
N PRO A 75 -3.74 -9.97 16.75
CA PRO A 75 -5.18 -10.25 16.76
C PRO A 75 -5.84 -10.12 15.37
N ALA A 76 -5.32 -9.26 14.50
CA ALA A 76 -5.81 -9.09 13.14
C ALA A 76 -5.67 -10.34 12.26
N LEU A 77 -4.72 -11.23 12.57
CA LEU A 77 -4.53 -12.51 11.88
C LEU A 77 -5.31 -13.66 12.53
N ASN A 78 -6.07 -13.37 13.59
CA ASN A 78 -6.87 -14.36 14.30
C ASN A 78 -8.30 -14.38 13.74
N ALA A 79 -8.69 -15.51 13.14
CA ALA A 79 -9.98 -15.63 12.47
C ALA A 79 -11.20 -15.44 13.40
N SER A 80 -11.11 -15.81 14.68
CA SER A 80 -12.24 -15.68 15.62
C SER A 80 -12.62 -14.22 15.89
N VAL A 81 -11.62 -13.33 15.93
CA VAL A 81 -11.79 -11.91 16.19
C VAL A 81 -12.67 -11.26 15.11
N TRP A 82 -12.63 -11.81 13.89
CA TRP A 82 -13.43 -11.32 12.78
C TRP A 82 -14.81 -11.97 12.66
N SER A 83 -15.00 -13.18 13.20
CA SER A 83 -16.26 -13.91 13.10
C SER A 83 -17.23 -13.65 14.24
N ASP A 84 -16.75 -13.27 15.42
CA ASP A 84 -17.61 -12.93 16.56
C ASP A 84 -16.95 -11.84 17.44
N PRO A 85 -17.41 -10.58 17.33
CA PRO A 85 -16.85 -9.46 18.09
C PRO A 85 -17.18 -9.52 19.59
N THR A 86 -18.06 -10.44 20.02
CA THR A 86 -18.42 -10.65 21.43
C THR A 86 -17.54 -11.69 22.11
N LEU A 87 -16.77 -12.48 21.35
CA LEU A 87 -15.79 -13.39 21.91
C LEU A 87 -14.66 -12.60 22.59
N PRO A 88 -14.33 -12.90 23.85
CA PRO A 88 -13.17 -12.30 24.46
C PRO A 88 -11.92 -12.76 23.68
N LEU A 89 -10.98 -11.83 23.44
CA LEU A 89 -9.79 -12.01 22.57
C LEU A 89 -8.87 -13.18 23.00
N ASN A 90 -9.16 -13.77 24.15
CA ASN A 90 -8.46 -14.83 24.85
C ASN A 90 -8.98 -16.26 24.54
N ALA A 91 -9.97 -16.43 23.66
CA ALA A 91 -10.34 -17.77 23.21
C ALA A 91 -9.29 -18.32 22.22
N ALA A 92 -8.79 -19.53 22.49
CA ALA A 92 -7.80 -20.26 21.70
C ALA A 92 -8.26 -20.58 20.27
N SER A 93 -8.35 -19.57 19.43
CA SER A 93 -8.87 -19.65 18.07
C SER A 93 -7.72 -19.75 17.07
N THR A 94 -7.21 -20.97 16.97
CA THR A 94 -6.20 -21.39 15.99
C THR A 94 -6.82 -21.74 14.64
N HIS A 95 -8.03 -21.26 14.32
CA HIS A 95 -8.68 -21.57 13.07
C HIS A 95 -7.96 -20.84 11.94
N MET A 96 -7.10 -21.56 11.22
CA MET A 96 -6.54 -21.08 9.96
C MET A 96 -7.69 -20.74 9.00
N PHE A 97 -7.50 -19.71 8.17
CA PHE A 97 -8.43 -19.43 7.09
C PHE A 97 -8.64 -20.67 6.22
N ARG A 98 -9.88 -20.85 5.74
CA ARG A 98 -10.24 -22.03 4.95
C ARG A 98 -9.33 -22.11 3.72
N PRO A 99 -8.65 -23.23 3.48
CA PRO A 99 -7.90 -23.41 2.25
C PRO A 99 -8.85 -23.50 1.06
N HIS A 100 -8.46 -22.89 -0.06
CA HIS A 100 -9.22 -22.90 -1.31
C HIS A 100 -8.52 -23.72 -2.39
N SER A 101 -9.20 -24.02 -3.50
CA SER A 101 -8.57 -24.71 -4.62
C SER A 101 -7.56 -23.79 -5.33
N ALA A 102 -6.61 -24.36 -6.09
CA ALA A 102 -5.66 -23.57 -6.87
C ALA A 102 -6.35 -22.63 -7.87
N GLY A 103 -7.48 -23.07 -8.45
CA GLY A 103 -8.29 -22.25 -9.36
C GLY A 103 -8.94 -21.06 -8.65
N ASP A 104 -9.43 -21.26 -7.43
CA ASP A 104 -10.01 -20.20 -6.61
C ASP A 104 -8.95 -19.15 -6.26
N TYR A 105 -7.76 -19.57 -5.82
CA TYR A 105 -6.66 -18.64 -5.53
C TYR A 105 -6.24 -17.83 -6.75
N LEU A 106 -6.24 -18.42 -7.96
CA LEU A 106 -5.99 -17.67 -9.18
C LEU A 106 -7.09 -16.64 -9.43
N GLY A 107 -8.36 -17.02 -9.27
CA GLY A 107 -9.50 -16.12 -9.37
C GLY A 107 -9.41 -14.97 -8.36
N PHE A 108 -9.03 -15.26 -7.11
CA PHE A 108 -8.80 -14.26 -6.08
C PHE A 108 -7.64 -13.34 -6.41
N ALA A 109 -6.54 -13.87 -6.94
CA ALA A 109 -5.39 -13.06 -7.36
C ALA A 109 -5.79 -12.08 -8.48
N VAL A 110 -6.53 -12.54 -9.49
CA VAL A 110 -7.06 -11.67 -10.55
C VAL A 110 -8.00 -10.61 -9.94
N ASN A 111 -8.90 -11.01 -9.04
CA ASN A 111 -9.82 -10.08 -8.39
C ASN A 111 -9.09 -9.01 -7.56
N LEU A 112 -8.03 -9.39 -6.86
CA LEU A 112 -7.18 -8.54 -6.04
C LEU A 112 -6.23 -7.63 -6.84
N LEU A 113 -5.89 -8.00 -8.09
CA LEU A 113 -5.02 -7.17 -8.93
C LEU A 113 -5.80 -6.23 -9.83
N VAL A 114 -6.86 -6.72 -10.49
CA VAL A 114 -7.61 -5.98 -11.53
C VAL A 114 -9.14 -6.11 -11.41
N GLY A 115 -9.67 -6.95 -10.53
CA GLY A 115 -11.12 -7.08 -10.34
C GLY A 115 -11.73 -6.09 -9.35
N GLY A 116 -12.77 -6.53 -8.64
CA GLY A 116 -13.56 -5.72 -7.70
C GLY A 116 -12.81 -5.24 -6.46
N LYS A 117 -11.62 -5.81 -6.20
CA LYS A 117 -10.69 -5.35 -5.16
C LYS A 117 -9.32 -4.94 -5.74
N GLY A 118 -9.26 -4.73 -7.06
CA GLY A 118 -8.03 -4.65 -7.83
C GLY A 118 -7.11 -3.50 -7.42
N LEU A 119 -5.86 -3.81 -7.09
CA LEU A 119 -4.80 -2.82 -6.87
C LEU A 119 -4.71 -1.82 -8.04
N PHE A 120 -4.71 -2.30 -9.29
CA PHE A 120 -4.57 -1.44 -10.47
C PHE A 120 -5.89 -0.78 -10.89
N SER A 121 -7.04 -1.41 -10.58
CA SER A 121 -8.36 -0.88 -10.93
C SER A 121 -8.76 0.27 -10.00
N PHE A 122 -8.46 0.14 -8.72
CA PHE A 122 -8.77 1.16 -7.71
C PHE A 122 -7.61 2.11 -7.44
N THR A 123 -6.38 1.76 -7.85
CA THR A 123 -5.21 2.63 -7.77
C THR A 123 -4.40 2.62 -9.08
N PRO A 124 -4.93 3.19 -10.18
CA PRO A 124 -4.23 3.21 -11.48
C PRO A 124 -2.82 3.82 -11.44
N LEU A 125 -2.53 4.69 -10.47
CA LEU A 125 -1.20 5.25 -10.19
C LEU A 125 -0.13 4.16 -10.03
N MET A 126 -0.53 2.95 -9.59
CA MET A 126 0.36 1.78 -9.50
C MET A 126 0.97 1.37 -10.85
N LEU A 127 0.36 1.73 -11.98
CA LEU A 127 0.97 1.53 -13.31
C LEU A 127 2.20 2.41 -13.50
N ILE A 128 2.13 3.68 -13.09
CA ILE A 128 3.27 4.62 -13.15
C ILE A 128 4.35 4.16 -12.17
N VAL A 129 3.95 3.72 -10.99
CA VAL A 129 4.87 3.20 -9.97
C VAL A 129 5.58 1.92 -10.44
N ALA A 130 4.88 0.99 -11.10
CA ALA A 130 5.48 -0.20 -11.69
C ALA A 130 6.54 0.16 -12.74
N TYR A 131 6.25 1.15 -13.60
CA TYR A 131 7.25 1.69 -14.54
C TYR A 131 8.47 2.29 -13.81
N GLY A 132 8.24 3.05 -12.73
CA GLY A 132 9.31 3.57 -11.87
C GLY A 132 10.19 2.48 -11.26
N LEU A 133 9.58 1.40 -10.77
CA LEU A 133 10.31 0.26 -10.20
C LEU A 133 11.17 -0.42 -11.25
N TRP A 134 10.65 -0.56 -12.48
CA TRP A 134 11.42 -1.08 -13.60
C TRP A 134 12.62 -0.20 -13.94
N LEU A 135 12.45 1.13 -13.95
CA LEU A 135 13.56 2.07 -14.17
C LEU A 135 14.61 1.97 -13.06
N MET A 136 14.18 1.94 -11.80
CA MET A 136 15.08 1.78 -10.66
C MET A 136 15.82 0.44 -10.70
N TRP A 137 15.17 -0.63 -11.13
CA TRP A 137 15.78 -1.95 -11.31
C TRP A 137 16.92 -1.93 -12.32
N ARG A 138 16.78 -1.16 -13.41
CA ARG A 138 17.78 -1.03 -14.47
C ARG A 138 18.84 0.04 -14.21
N ALA A 139 18.73 0.77 -13.11
CA ALA A 139 19.66 1.83 -12.75
C ALA A 139 20.90 1.27 -12.02
N ASP A 140 21.56 2.12 -11.23
CA ASP A 140 22.69 1.69 -10.40
C ASP A 140 22.28 0.66 -9.34
N ALA A 141 23.28 -0.07 -8.83
CA ALA A 141 23.08 -1.20 -7.91
C ALA A 141 22.32 -0.83 -6.63
N ALA A 142 22.42 0.43 -6.17
CA ALA A 142 21.71 0.90 -4.98
C ALA A 142 20.21 1.05 -5.27
N LYS A 143 19.84 1.74 -6.36
CA LYS A 143 18.44 1.87 -6.78
C LYS A 143 17.82 0.51 -7.12
N ALA A 144 18.56 -0.36 -7.78
CA ALA A 144 18.09 -1.71 -8.10
C ALA A 144 17.85 -2.55 -6.85
N ARG A 145 18.60 -2.30 -5.76
CA ARG A 145 18.36 -2.95 -4.46
C ARG A 145 17.09 -2.43 -3.79
N VAL A 146 16.83 -1.12 -3.82
CA VAL A 146 15.58 -0.54 -3.30
C VAL A 146 14.37 -1.05 -4.09
N ALA A 147 14.46 -1.10 -5.43
CA ALA A 147 13.40 -1.64 -6.27
C ALA A 147 13.09 -3.11 -5.94
N ARG A 148 14.13 -3.95 -5.77
CA ARG A 148 13.99 -5.33 -5.33
C ARG A 148 13.36 -5.45 -3.95
N ALA A 149 13.79 -4.62 -2.99
CA ALA A 149 13.25 -4.62 -1.64
C ALA A 149 11.75 -4.28 -1.66
N ALA A 150 11.35 -3.21 -2.37
CA ALA A 150 9.95 -2.82 -2.50
C ALA A 150 9.12 -3.90 -3.21
N ALA A 151 9.58 -4.42 -4.36
CA ALA A 151 8.86 -5.43 -5.13
C ALA A 151 8.72 -6.77 -4.37
N ALA A 152 9.78 -7.25 -3.73
CA ALA A 152 9.72 -8.49 -2.97
C ALA A 152 8.79 -8.39 -1.75
N SER A 153 8.83 -7.25 -1.05
CA SER A 153 7.92 -6.99 0.07
C SER A 153 6.48 -6.92 -0.42
N ALA A 154 6.25 -6.27 -1.56
CA ALA A 154 4.95 -6.20 -2.20
C ALA A 154 4.39 -7.59 -2.57
N VAL A 155 5.22 -8.45 -3.15
CA VAL A 155 4.84 -9.83 -3.47
C VAL A 155 4.55 -10.62 -2.18
N ALA A 156 5.41 -10.54 -1.17
CA ALA A 156 5.21 -11.24 0.10
C ALA A 156 3.90 -10.83 0.77
N PHE A 157 3.59 -9.54 0.77
CA PHE A 157 2.36 -9.01 1.33
C PHE A 157 1.13 -9.38 0.51
N PHE A 158 1.22 -9.29 -0.81
CA PHE A 158 0.15 -9.75 -1.69
C PHE A 158 -0.16 -11.24 -1.46
N VAL A 159 0.87 -12.08 -1.32
CA VAL A 159 0.70 -13.50 -0.97
C VAL A 159 0.05 -13.66 0.40
N MET A 160 0.45 -12.86 1.40
CA MET A 160 -0.23 -12.87 2.69
C MET A 160 -1.70 -12.48 2.59
N ILE A 161 -2.06 -11.43 1.85
CA ILE A 161 -3.47 -11.05 1.63
C ILE A 161 -4.20 -12.20 0.92
N LEU A 162 -3.57 -12.78 -0.10
CA LEU A 162 -4.15 -13.86 -0.88
C LEU A 162 -4.40 -15.12 -0.05
N LEU A 163 -3.60 -15.40 0.97
CA LEU A 163 -3.72 -16.62 1.79
C LEU A 163 -4.44 -16.39 3.12
N LEU A 164 -4.37 -15.17 3.68
CA LEU A 164 -4.80 -14.84 5.04
C LEU A 164 -5.98 -13.87 5.08
N GLN A 165 -6.78 -13.80 4.01
CA GLN A 165 -8.04 -13.08 4.03
C GLN A 165 -9.22 -14.05 4.25
N ASN A 166 -10.22 -13.62 5.03
CA ASN A 166 -11.51 -14.30 5.21
C ASN A 166 -12.63 -13.66 4.40
N ASP A 167 -12.34 -12.57 3.70
CA ASP A 167 -13.34 -11.67 3.17
C ASP A 167 -13.30 -11.68 1.63
N TYR A 168 -12.96 -12.80 1.00
CA TYR A 168 -12.90 -12.92 -0.48
C TYR A 168 -14.20 -12.45 -1.15
N ASP A 169 -15.34 -12.71 -0.51
CA ASP A 169 -16.67 -12.29 -0.95
C ASP A 169 -17.10 -10.93 -0.39
N ALA A 170 -16.29 -10.31 0.48
CA ALA A 170 -16.58 -8.99 1.00
C ALA A 170 -16.42 -7.92 -0.08
N LYS A 171 -17.37 -7.01 -0.05
CA LYS A 171 -17.57 -6.00 -1.08
C LYS A 171 -16.99 -4.73 -0.52
N ASN A 172 -15.69 -4.53 -0.72
CA ASN A 172 -15.00 -3.32 -0.32
C ASN A 172 -14.67 -2.51 -1.58
N PHE A 173 -14.64 -1.17 -1.47
CA PHE A 173 -14.15 -0.33 -2.54
C PHE A 173 -12.62 -0.43 -2.59
N GLY A 174 -12.11 -1.37 -3.40
CA GLY A 174 -10.70 -1.76 -3.34
C GLY A 174 -10.35 -2.59 -2.11
N GLU A 175 -9.11 -3.06 -2.02
CA GLU A 175 -8.60 -3.77 -0.84
C GLU A 175 -7.88 -2.80 0.10
N ARG A 176 -8.46 -2.57 1.29
CA ARG A 176 -7.93 -1.64 2.30
C ARG A 176 -6.51 -1.99 2.76
N ARG A 177 -6.14 -3.27 2.72
CA ARG A 177 -4.79 -3.72 3.10
C ARG A 177 -3.72 -3.15 2.17
N TYR A 178 -4.05 -2.72 0.95
CA TYR A 178 -3.06 -2.13 0.05
C TYR A 178 -2.57 -0.73 0.43
N VAL A 179 -3.09 -0.09 1.48
CA VAL A 179 -2.60 1.24 1.91
C VAL A 179 -1.10 1.21 2.23
N ASP A 180 -0.64 0.21 2.97
CA ASP A 180 0.78 0.11 3.33
C ASP A 180 1.66 -0.23 2.13
N LEU A 181 1.12 -1.09 1.25
CA LEU A 181 1.73 -1.44 -0.02
C LEU A 181 1.90 -0.20 -0.91
N PHE A 182 0.89 0.64 -0.97
CA PHE A 182 0.87 1.87 -1.76
C PHE A 182 2.00 2.82 -1.33
N PHE A 183 2.14 3.06 -0.02
CA PHE A 183 3.18 3.95 0.49
C PHE A 183 4.59 3.41 0.22
N LEU A 184 4.79 2.10 0.38
CA LEU A 184 6.06 1.46 0.07
C LEU A 184 6.41 1.59 -1.42
N LEU A 185 5.47 1.28 -2.30
CA LEU A 185 5.69 1.28 -3.74
C LEU A 185 5.89 2.71 -4.29
N CYS A 186 5.27 3.72 -3.69
CA CYS A 186 5.40 5.13 -4.08
C CYS A 186 6.84 5.67 -4.07
N VAL A 187 7.80 4.98 -3.44
CA VAL A 187 9.24 5.29 -3.57
C VAL A 187 9.70 5.42 -5.03
N ALA A 188 9.06 4.69 -5.94
CA ALA A 188 9.39 4.67 -7.35
C ALA A 188 8.67 5.73 -8.20
N LEU A 189 7.74 6.49 -7.61
CA LEU A 189 6.96 7.49 -8.33
C LEU A 189 7.85 8.63 -8.85
N GLY A 190 8.79 9.11 -8.04
CA GLY A 190 9.73 10.17 -8.45
C GLY A 190 10.54 9.80 -9.70
N PRO A 191 11.28 8.67 -9.69
CA PRO A 191 11.97 8.16 -10.88
C PRO A 191 11.06 7.99 -12.10
N ALA A 192 9.83 7.51 -11.92
CA ALA A 192 8.88 7.35 -13.01
C ALA A 192 8.53 8.70 -13.66
N LEU A 193 8.16 9.70 -12.85
CA LEU A 193 7.72 11.01 -13.33
C LEU A 193 8.83 11.77 -14.06
N VAL A 194 10.08 11.68 -13.57
CA VAL A 194 11.26 12.30 -14.21
C VAL A 194 11.54 11.68 -15.58
N ALA A 195 11.25 10.40 -15.76
CA ALA A 195 11.50 9.69 -17.01
C ALA A 195 10.40 9.89 -18.08
N LEU A 196 9.31 10.61 -17.77
CA LEU A 196 8.23 10.85 -18.74
C LEU A 196 8.65 11.90 -19.77
N HIS A 197 8.99 11.42 -20.97
CA HIS A 197 9.35 12.25 -22.12
C HIS A 197 8.24 12.17 -23.19
N GLY A 198 7.95 13.32 -23.81
CA GLY A 198 6.93 13.43 -24.85
C GLY A 198 5.54 13.78 -24.34
N MET A 199 4.81 14.56 -25.13
CA MET A 199 3.50 15.10 -24.78
C MET A 199 2.47 13.99 -24.52
N ALA A 200 2.42 12.99 -25.40
CA ALA A 200 1.47 11.88 -25.28
C ALA A 200 1.67 11.07 -23.98
N VAL A 201 2.92 10.74 -23.65
CA VAL A 201 3.27 9.98 -22.43
C VAL A 201 2.90 10.78 -21.18
N ARG A 202 3.21 12.08 -21.15
CA ARG A 202 2.83 12.95 -20.03
C ARG A 202 1.32 13.12 -19.91
N ALA A 203 0.60 13.23 -21.02
CA ALA A 203 -0.86 13.28 -21.03
C ALA A 203 -1.46 11.98 -20.47
N SER A 204 -0.97 10.81 -20.89
CA SER A 204 -1.40 9.51 -20.35
C SER A 204 -1.12 9.39 -18.85
N ALA A 205 0.06 9.81 -18.40
CA ALA A 205 0.40 9.81 -16.97
C ALA A 205 -0.51 10.73 -16.16
N ARG A 206 -0.78 11.94 -16.67
CA ARG A 206 -1.74 12.88 -16.07
C ARG A 206 -3.13 12.27 -15.98
N LEU A 207 -3.60 11.62 -17.03
CA LEU A 207 -4.90 10.93 -17.04
C LEU A 207 -4.95 9.87 -15.94
N VAL A 208 -3.93 9.01 -15.86
CA VAL A 208 -3.82 7.97 -14.83
C VAL A 208 -3.83 8.55 -13.41
N ILE A 209 -3.12 9.66 -13.18
CA ILE A 209 -3.11 10.38 -11.90
C ILE A 209 -4.50 10.92 -11.58
N VAL A 210 -5.16 11.60 -12.52
CA VAL A 210 -6.50 12.17 -12.34
C VAL A 210 -7.49 11.07 -12.01
N VAL A 211 -7.51 9.99 -12.79
CA VAL A 211 -8.38 8.83 -12.54
C VAL A 211 -8.12 8.27 -11.14
N SER A 212 -6.86 8.13 -10.73
CA SER A 212 -6.52 7.63 -9.38
C SER A 212 -7.05 8.53 -8.27
N ILE A 213 -6.95 9.86 -8.43
CA ILE A 213 -7.47 10.83 -7.45
C ILE A 213 -8.99 10.75 -7.37
N VAL A 214 -9.69 10.69 -8.52
CA VAL A 214 -11.15 10.57 -8.58
C VAL A 214 -11.63 9.26 -7.94
N VAL A 215 -10.96 8.16 -8.24
CA VAL A 215 -11.28 6.85 -7.64
C VAL A 215 -11.06 6.89 -6.13
N ALA A 216 -9.95 7.46 -5.65
CA ALA A 216 -9.70 7.61 -4.22
C ALA A 216 -10.74 8.48 -3.51
N ALA A 217 -11.15 9.60 -4.12
CA ALA A 217 -12.20 10.46 -3.60
C ALA A 217 -13.54 9.72 -3.51
N LEU A 218 -13.87 8.90 -4.50
CA LEU A 218 -15.07 8.06 -4.44
C LEU A 218 -15.00 7.05 -3.28
N GLY A 219 -13.83 6.45 -3.06
CA GLY A 219 -13.57 5.55 -1.93
C GLY A 219 -13.72 6.23 -0.56
N THR A 220 -13.50 7.54 -0.45
CA THR A 220 -13.74 8.28 0.81
C THR A 220 -15.22 8.48 1.14
N VAL A 221 -16.10 8.49 0.13
CA VAL A 221 -17.54 8.64 0.32
C VAL A 221 -18.17 7.31 0.76
N ALA A 222 -17.69 6.21 0.19
CA ALA A 222 -18.25 4.88 0.43
C ALA A 222 -17.14 3.81 0.56
N PRO A 223 -16.46 3.74 1.72
CA PRO A 223 -15.33 2.82 1.92
C PRO A 223 -15.76 1.34 1.96
N PHE A 224 -17.01 1.07 2.32
CA PHE A 224 -17.62 -0.26 2.37
C PHE A 224 -18.72 -0.34 1.30
N ALA A 225 -18.75 -1.38 0.47
CA ALA A 225 -19.64 -1.41 -0.69
C ALA A 225 -21.09 -1.77 -0.34
N GLY A 226 -21.96 -1.62 -1.34
CA GLY A 226 -23.40 -1.87 -1.28
C GLY A 226 -23.81 -3.34 -1.42
N THR A 227 -24.95 -3.58 -2.09
CA THR A 227 -25.58 -4.90 -2.19
C THR A 227 -24.78 -5.89 -3.05
N SER A 228 -25.11 -7.19 -2.98
CA SER A 228 -24.43 -8.23 -3.76
C SER A 228 -24.51 -7.99 -5.26
N GLY A 229 -23.36 -8.05 -5.95
CA GLY A 229 -23.27 -7.82 -7.40
C GLY A 229 -23.22 -6.35 -7.82
N GLN A 230 -23.30 -5.40 -6.88
CA GLN A 230 -23.18 -3.98 -7.18
C GLN A 230 -21.69 -3.58 -7.27
N SER A 231 -21.33 -2.89 -8.36
CA SER A 231 -19.99 -2.30 -8.51
C SER A 231 -19.72 -1.26 -7.42
N GLY A 232 -18.53 -1.29 -6.82
CA GLY A 232 -18.09 -0.27 -5.85
C GLY A 232 -18.19 1.15 -6.42
N PHE A 233 -17.94 1.32 -7.73
CA PHE A 233 -18.15 2.60 -8.42
C PHE A 233 -19.61 3.03 -8.44
N ALA A 234 -20.52 2.11 -8.80
CA ALA A 234 -21.95 2.41 -8.85
C ALA A 234 -22.50 2.77 -7.46
N PHE A 235 -22.05 2.04 -6.43
CA PHE A 235 -22.43 2.34 -5.05
C PHE A 235 -21.87 3.68 -4.56
N GLY A 236 -20.57 3.93 -4.75
CA GLY A 236 -19.95 5.19 -4.33
C GLY A 236 -20.56 6.41 -5.01
N ILE A 237 -20.93 6.31 -6.29
CA ILE A 237 -21.62 7.40 -7.00
C ILE A 237 -23.01 7.63 -6.39
N ALA A 238 -23.77 6.55 -6.12
CA ALA A 238 -25.08 6.68 -5.51
C ALA A 238 -25.01 7.31 -4.11
N GLU A 239 -24.04 6.91 -3.28
CA GLU A 239 -23.82 7.52 -1.96
C GLU A 239 -23.40 8.99 -2.07
N TYR A 240 -22.58 9.34 -3.06
CA TYR A 240 -22.21 10.73 -3.31
C TYR A 240 -23.43 11.58 -3.74
N VAL A 241 -24.29 11.06 -4.62
CA VAL A 241 -25.55 11.73 -4.99
C VAL A 241 -26.45 11.91 -3.77
N ALA A 242 -26.55 10.90 -2.91
CA ALA A 242 -27.31 10.98 -1.67
C ALA A 242 -26.70 11.98 -0.68
N LEU A 243 -25.37 12.12 -0.64
CA LEU A 243 -24.67 13.14 0.15
C LEU A 243 -25.02 14.55 -0.37
N VAL A 244 -24.93 14.78 -1.67
CA VAL A 244 -25.26 16.08 -2.28
C VAL A 244 -26.72 16.48 -2.01
N HIS A 245 -27.66 15.52 -2.03
CA HIS A 245 -29.05 15.79 -1.66
C HIS A 245 -29.23 16.17 -0.19
N ARG A 246 -28.48 15.53 0.73
CA ARG A 246 -28.56 15.78 2.18
C ARG A 246 -27.78 17.03 2.61
N ALA A 247 -26.67 17.34 1.93
CA ALA A 247 -25.73 18.39 2.29
C ALA A 247 -25.11 19.02 1.02
N PRO A 248 -25.87 19.86 0.27
CA PRO A 248 -25.45 20.36 -1.03
C PRO A 248 -24.21 21.25 -0.97
N ILE A 249 -24.04 22.02 0.10
CA ILE A 249 -22.86 22.87 0.30
C ILE A 249 -21.61 22.01 0.49
N GLN A 250 -21.68 20.95 1.32
CA GLN A 250 -20.57 20.03 1.54
C GLN A 250 -20.16 19.35 0.23
N GLY A 251 -21.13 18.80 -0.52
CA GLY A 251 -20.83 18.17 -1.81
C GLY A 251 -20.21 19.13 -2.83
N ALA A 252 -20.65 20.39 -2.87
CA ALA A 252 -20.03 21.41 -3.71
C ALA A 252 -18.57 21.70 -3.28
N LEU A 253 -18.31 21.81 -1.98
CA LEU A 253 -16.96 21.99 -1.44
C LEU A 253 -16.06 20.80 -1.75
N ASP A 254 -16.56 19.57 -1.64
CA ASP A 254 -15.82 18.36 -1.96
C ASP A 254 -15.39 18.33 -3.44
N ILE A 255 -16.26 18.74 -4.37
CA ILE A 255 -15.90 18.89 -5.80
C ILE A 255 -14.84 19.97 -6.00
N VAL A 256 -15.02 21.14 -5.38
CA VAL A 256 -14.05 22.25 -5.51
C VAL A 256 -12.68 21.82 -4.98
N LEU A 257 -12.65 21.14 -3.84
CA LEU A 257 -11.42 20.60 -3.25
C LEU A 257 -10.79 19.55 -4.17
N LEU A 258 -11.59 18.64 -4.74
CA LEU A 258 -11.12 17.62 -5.68
C LEU A 258 -10.48 18.27 -6.93
N ILE A 259 -11.13 19.27 -7.52
CA ILE A 259 -10.60 20.03 -8.66
C ILE A 259 -9.29 20.74 -8.27
N ALA A 260 -9.24 21.36 -7.09
CA ALA A 260 -8.05 22.04 -6.59
C ALA A 260 -6.88 21.06 -6.41
N VAL A 261 -7.12 19.89 -5.79
CA VAL A 261 -6.12 18.83 -5.61
C VAL A 261 -5.64 18.32 -6.97
N VAL A 262 -6.56 18.01 -7.89
CA VAL A 262 -6.20 17.59 -9.26
C VAL A 262 -5.32 18.65 -9.94
N ALA A 263 -5.71 19.92 -9.89
CA ALA A 263 -4.94 21.00 -10.48
C ALA A 263 -3.54 21.14 -9.86
N LEU A 264 -3.43 21.02 -8.53
CA LEU A 264 -2.15 21.06 -7.81
C LEU A 264 -1.24 19.90 -8.20
N VAL A 265 -1.77 18.66 -8.23
CA VAL A 265 -0.97 17.48 -8.58
C VAL A 265 -0.56 17.52 -10.06
N LEU A 266 -1.44 17.96 -10.96
CA LEU A 266 -1.13 18.08 -12.38
C LEU A 266 -0.03 19.11 -12.69
N ARG A 267 0.20 20.10 -11.82
CA ARG A 267 1.35 21.02 -11.92
C ARG A 267 2.69 20.30 -11.74
N LEU A 268 2.72 19.16 -11.04
CA LEU A 268 3.95 18.37 -10.83
C LEU A 268 4.39 17.61 -12.09
N VAL A 269 3.53 17.48 -13.11
CA VAL A 269 3.83 16.78 -14.37
C VAL A 269 3.62 17.75 -15.53
N PRO A 270 4.55 18.62 -15.91
CA PRO A 270 4.31 19.68 -16.91
C PRO A 270 4.08 19.13 -18.33
N VAL A 271 3.01 19.57 -19.01
CA VAL A 271 2.66 19.16 -20.39
C VAL A 271 3.60 19.75 -21.43
N THR A 272 4.10 20.95 -21.19
CA THR A 272 5.07 21.60 -22.07
C THR A 272 6.48 21.29 -21.57
N SER A 273 7.32 20.81 -22.47
CA SER A 273 8.77 20.96 -22.32
C SER A 273 9.07 22.43 -22.52
N THR A 274 9.03 23.22 -21.45
CA THR A 274 9.83 24.45 -21.45
C THR A 274 11.27 24.00 -21.53
N SER A 275 11.79 23.95 -22.75
CA SER A 275 13.22 24.04 -23.03
C SER A 275 13.68 25.42 -22.56
N ALA A 276 13.69 25.63 -21.25
CA ALA A 276 14.49 26.67 -20.66
C ALA A 276 15.93 26.17 -20.81
N VAL A 277 16.52 26.50 -21.96
CA VAL A 277 17.96 26.64 -22.08
C VAL A 277 18.34 27.64 -20.99
N LEU A 278 18.78 27.11 -19.86
CA LEU A 278 19.49 27.92 -18.88
C LEU A 278 20.83 28.29 -19.53
N PRO A 279 21.20 29.58 -19.58
CA PRO A 279 22.53 30.00 -20.02
C PRO A 279 23.63 29.43 -19.13
#